data_AF-A0A7G9RXV1-F1
#
_entry.id   AF-A0A7G9RXV1-F1
#
_cell.length_a   1.000
_cell.length_b   1.000
_cell.length_c   1.000
_cell.angle_alpha   90.00
_cell.angle_beta   90.00
_cell.angle_gamma   90.00
#
_symmetry.space_group_name_H-M   'P 1'
#
loop_
_entity.id
_entity.type
_entity.pdbx_description
1 polymer ?
#
loop_
_entity_poly.entity_id
_entity_poly.type
_entity_poly.pdbx_seq_one_letter_code
_entity_poly.pdbx_strand_id
1 'polypeptide(L)' 'MVNQEDIFDVQFQQLVQRSHLVGCSESVLTISNEQRKFEIYFDRNRIVKSPGYEILLENVESIYFDESCDIHYEMGK' A
#
# COMPACT_ATOMS: atom_id res chain seq x y z
N MET A 1 10.58 -3.43 20.50
CA MET A 1 9.31 -3.59 19.78
C MET A 1 9.54 -3.09 18.37
N VAL A 2 9.14 -3.85 17.36
CA VAL A 2 9.18 -3.40 15.96
C VAL A 2 7.92 -2.57 15.71
N ASN A 3 8.03 -1.40 15.08
CA ASN A 3 6.88 -0.57 14.74
C ASN A 3 6.16 -1.15 13.50
N GLN A 4 4.84 -1.02 13.44
CA GLN A 4 4.06 -1.44 12.27
C GLN A 4 4.44 -0.64 11.01
N GLU A 5 4.79 0.64 11.15
CA GLU A 5 5.24 1.50 10.05
C GLU A 5 6.51 0.93 9.42
N ASP A 6 7.49 0.53 10.24
CA ASP A 6 8.73 -0.10 9.75
C ASP A 6 8.46 -1.41 8.99
N ILE A 7 7.50 -2.21 9.47
CA ILE A 7 7.09 -3.46 8.81
C ILE A 7 6.40 -3.16 7.48
N PHE A 8 5.47 -2.20 7.50
CA PHE A 8 4.72 -1.76 6.34
C PHE A 8 5.64 -1.25 5.24
N ASP A 9 6.59 -0.38 5.58
CA ASP A 9 7.54 0.21 4.62
C ASP A 9 8.36 -0.89 3.92
N VAL A 10 8.88 -1.85 4.69
CA VAL A 10 9.64 -2.98 4.13
C VAL A 10 8.75 -3.86 3.24
N GLN A 11 7.52 -4.16 3.66
CA GLN A 11 6.59 -4.95 2.87
C GLN A 11 6.18 -4.25 1.57
N PHE A 12 5.89 -2.96 1.64
CA PHE A 12 5.51 -2.13 0.50
C PHE A 12 6.64 -2.06 -0.52
N GLN A 13 7.87 -1.78 -0.07
CA GLN A 13 9.05 -1.76 -0.93
C GLN A 13 9.28 -3.11 -1.63
N GLN A 14 9.12 -4.23 -0.91
CA GLN A 14 9.23 -5.56 -1.51
C GLN A 14 8.13 -5.84 -2.54
N LEU A 15 6.90 -5.36 -2.31
CA LEU A 15 5.80 -5.50 -3.25
C LEU A 15 6.07 -4.73 -4.55
N VAL A 16 6.52 -3.47 -4.44
CA VAL A 16 6.84 -2.62 -5.59
C VAL A 16 8.05 -3.18 -6.36
N GLN A 17 9.15 -3.55 -5.68
CA GLN A 17 10.34 -4.09 -6.33
C GLN A 17 10.10 -5.40 -7.10
N ARG A 18 9.14 -6.20 -6.66
CA ARG A 18 8.78 -7.48 -7.30
C ARG A 18 7.69 -7.33 -8.37
N SER A 19 7.17 -6.13 -8.56
CA SER A 19 6.15 -5.86 -9.56
C SER A 19 6.79 -5.57 -10.91
N HIS A 20 6.09 -5.94 -11.98
CA HIS A 20 6.50 -5.65 -13.36
C HIS A 20 5.83 -4.39 -13.89
N LEU A 21 4.67 -4.04 -13.34
CA LEU A 21 3.94 -2.83 -13.68
C LEU A 21 3.32 -2.25 -12.42
N VAL A 22 3.57 -0.96 -12.23
CA VAL A 22 3.02 -0.11 -11.18
C VAL A 22 2.23 1.00 -11.86
N GLY A 23 1.00 1.22 -11.41
CA GLY A 23 0.20 2.37 -11.80
C GLY A 23 -0.63 2.83 -10.64
N CYS A 24 -0.85 4.13 -10.51
CA CYS A 24 -1.58 4.72 -9.39
C CYS A 24 -2.62 5.73 -9.86
N SER A 25 -3.59 5.95 -8.97
CA SER A 25 -4.46 7.12 -8.90
C SER A 25 -4.32 7.72 -7.50
N GLU A 26 -4.91 8.88 -7.24
CA GLU A 26 -4.79 9.57 -5.93
C GLU A 26 -5.01 8.64 -4.73
N SER A 27 -5.94 7.66 -4.80
CA SER A 27 -6.33 6.83 -3.67
C SER A 27 -6.10 5.33 -3.83
N VAL A 28 -5.58 4.88 -4.98
CA VAL A 28 -5.38 3.44 -5.26
C VAL A 28 -4.09 3.23 -6.03
N LEU A 29 -3.24 2.32 -5.53
CA LEU A 29 -2.10 1.77 -6.25
C LEU A 29 -2.45 0.40 -6.81
N THR A 30 -2.24 0.24 -8.11
CA THR A 30 -2.29 -1.04 -8.80
C THR A 30 -0.88 -1.53 -9.04
N ILE A 31 -0.56 -2.72 -8.52
CA ILE A 31 0.67 -3.44 -8.83
C ILE A 31 0.34 -4.76 -9.51
N SER A 32 1.15 -5.16 -10.48
CA SER A 32 1.00 -6.47 -11.11
C SER A 32 2.35 -7.15 -11.33
N ASN A 33 2.34 -8.47 -11.21
CA ASN A 33 3.42 -9.34 -11.65
C ASN A 33 2.88 -10.32 -12.70
N GLU A 34 3.73 -11.21 -13.22
CA GLU A 34 3.36 -12.13 -14.32
C GLU A 34 2.11 -12.98 -14.06
N GLN A 35 1.74 -13.17 -12.79
CA GLN A 35 0.69 -14.11 -12.40
C GLN A 35 -0.52 -13.43 -11.77
N ARG A 36 -0.37 -12.24 -11.17
CA ARG A 36 -1.38 -11.62 -10.33
C ARG A 36 -1.36 -10.10 -10.40
N LYS A 37 -2.55 -9.52 -10.32
CA LYS A 37 -2.79 -8.10 -10.08
C LYS A 37 -3.19 -7.92 -8.62
N PHE A 38 -2.64 -6.90 -7.97
CA PHE A 38 -3.04 -6.46 -6.65
C PHE A 38 -3.37 -4.97 -6.66
N GLU A 39 -4.24 -4.58 -5.75
CA GLU A 39 -4.60 -3.20 -5.48
C GLU A 39 -4.31 -2.90 -4.02
N ILE A 40 -3.68 -1.76 -3.76
CA ILE A 40 -3.44 -1.21 -2.43
C ILE A 40 -4.25 0.08 -2.32
N TYR A 41 -5.12 0.17 -1.33
CA TYR A 41 -6.04 1.30 -1.16
C TYR A 41 -6.38 1.53 0.32
N PHE A 42 -6.99 2.68 0.58
CA PHE A 42 -7.48 3.04 1.90
C PHE A 42 -8.87 2.49 2.17
N ASP A 43 -9.02 1.76 3.28
CA ASP A 43 -10.30 1.29 3.78
C ASP A 43 -10.50 1.70 5.24
N ARG A 44 -11.31 2.76 5.42
CA ARG A 44 -11.67 3.38 6.69
C ARG A 44 -10.48 3.98 7.44
N ASN A 45 -9.71 3.13 8.11
CA ASN A 45 -8.55 3.53 8.92
C ASN A 45 -7.35 2.62 8.68
N ARG A 46 -7.31 1.98 7.50
CA ARG A 46 -6.38 0.90 7.18
C ARG A 46 -5.90 0.99 5.75
N ILE A 47 -4.67 0.56 5.51
CA ILE A 47 -4.14 0.28 4.18
C ILE A 47 -4.37 -1.20 3.89
N VAL A 48 -5.07 -1.48 2.81
CA VAL A 48 -5.50 -2.84 2.46
C VAL A 48 -4.94 -3.24 1.09
N LYS A 49 -4.44 -4.47 1.01
CA LYS A 49 -4.09 -5.14 -0.24
C LYS A 49 -5.16 -6.14 -0.64
N SER A 50 -5.58 -6.06 -1.90
CA SER A 50 -6.60 -6.91 -2.53
C SER A 50 -6.05 -7.52 -3.83
N PRO A 51 -6.49 -8.72 -4.27
CA PRO A 51 -7.49 -9.61 -3.66
C PRO A 51 -6.98 -10.32 -2.39
N GLY A 52 -7.90 -10.73 -1.52
CA GLY A 52 -7.62 -11.46 -0.26
C GLY A 52 -7.83 -10.66 1.02
N TYR A 53 -8.02 -9.34 0.91
CA TYR A 53 -8.27 -8.42 2.04
C TYR A 53 -7.19 -8.52 3.13
N GLU A 54 -5.96 -8.27 2.73
CA GLU A 54 -4.79 -8.26 3.61
C GLU A 54 -4.61 -6.85 4.17
N ILE A 55 -4.65 -6.70 5.50
CA ILE A 55 -4.38 -5.42 6.16
C ILE A 55 -2.87 -5.25 6.27
N LEU A 56 -2.34 -4.17 5.65
CA LEU A 56 -0.92 -3.86 5.64
C LEU A 56 -0.53 -2.87 6.75
N LEU A 57 -1.43 -1.96 7.10
CA LEU A 57 -1.23 -0.96 8.16
C LEU A 57 -2.58 -0.56 8.77
N GLU A 58 -2.63 -0.38 10.10
CA GLU A 58 -3.82 0.05 10.85
C GLU A 58 -3.61 1.41 11.50
N ASN A 59 -4.72 2.07 11.89
CA ASN A 59 -4.74 3.41 12.47
C ASN A 59 -4.16 4.47 11.52
N VAL A 60 -4.54 4.39 10.25
CA VAL A 60 -4.20 5.38 9.22
C VAL A 60 -5.38 6.34 9.07
N GLU A 61 -5.15 7.65 9.06
CA GLU A 61 -6.19 8.68 8.87
C GLU A 61 -6.43 8.99 7.39
N SER A 62 -5.35 8.99 6.60
CA SER A 62 -5.39 9.34 5.19
C SER A 62 -4.26 8.66 4.42
N ILE A 63 -4.46 8.48 3.10
CA ILE A 63 -3.38 8.12 2.17
C ILE A 63 -3.51 8.94 0.90
N TYR A 64 -2.39 9.13 0.20
CA TYR A 64 -2.39 9.45 -1.23
C TYR A 64 -1.19 8.81 -1.93
N PHE A 65 -1.30 8.65 -3.25
CA PHE A 65 -0.19 8.24 -4.11
C PHE A 65 0.25 9.41 -4.98
N ASP A 66 1.56 9.64 -5.06
CA ASP A 66 2.11 10.72 -5.90
C ASP A 66 2.29 10.30 -7.37
N GLU A 67 2.83 11.20 -8.20
CA GLU A 67 3.07 10.94 -9.63
C GLU A 67 4.10 9.82 -9.89
N SER A 68 4.95 9.51 -8.89
CA SER A 68 5.88 8.38 -8.93
C SER A 68 5.26 7.09 -8.42
N CYS A 69 3.99 7.14 -8.00
CA CYS A 69 3.25 6.07 -7.36
C CYS A 69 3.84 5.62 -6.01
N ASP A 70 4.56 6.52 -5.33
CA ASP A 70 4.96 6.33 -3.95
C ASP A 70 3.78 6.64 -3.02
N ILE A 71 3.68 5.88 -1.92
CA ILE A 71 2.61 6.03 -0.94
C ILE A 71 2.98 7.03 0.15
N HIS A 72 2.06 7.94 0.43
CA HIS A 72 2.12 8.86 1.56
C HIS A 72 0.90 8.60 2.44
N TYR A 73 1.09 8.57 3.76
CA TYR A 73 0.02 8.29 4.71
C TYR A 73 0.20 9.05 6.02
N GLU A 74 -0.91 9.29 6.72
CA GLU A 74 -0.91 9.91 8.05
C GLU A 74 -1.45 8.92 9.09
N MET A 75 -0.75 8.80 10.22
CA MET A 75 -1.19 7.95 11.33
C MET A 75 -2.15 8.69 12.24
N GLY A 76 -3.17 7.98 12.72
CA GLY A 76 -4.08 8.45 13.75
C GLY A 76 -3.40 8.63 15.10
N LYS A 77 -3.87 9.64 15.83
CA LYS A 77 -3.39 9.98 17.18
C LYS A 77 -3.83 8.99 18.26
#